data_AF-A0AAD6BY55-F1
#
_entry.id   AF-A0AAD6BY55-F1
#
_cell.length_a   1.000
_cell.length_b   1.000
_cell.length_c   1.000
_cell.angle_alpha   90.00
_cell.angle_beta   90.00
_cell.angle_gamma   90.00
#
_symmetry.space_group_name_H-M   'P 1'
#
loop_
_entity.id
_entity.type
_entity.pdbx_description
1 polymer ?
#
loop_
_entity_poly.entity_id
_entity_poly.type
_entity_poly.pdbx_seq_one_letter_code
_entity_poly.pdbx_strand_id
1 'polypeptide(L)'
;MTPSSLAFRHRGMADMDMSYEQDRHEFMQQVYGYHDDLDSYNDDLITQELGSVISQEGRIITFPNTLQHQVSPFSLADPSKPGHRKILALFLVDPHTRIISSANVPPQREDWRPSTQNRGSGAQQVLQGEGANSITMEEAKAYRVELMAERGLQSEKSNVAYQMGHFHLCEH
;
A
#
# COMPACT_ATOMS: atom_id res chain seq x y z
N MET A 1 3.09 0.29 25.14
CA MET A 1 2.14 -0.05 24.06
C MET A 1 1.97 -1.55 24.02
N THR A 2 0.83 -2.05 23.56
CA THR A 2 0.65 -3.46 23.24
C THR A 2 1.49 -3.82 22.01
N PRO A 3 1.98 -5.07 21.91
CA PRO A 3 2.58 -5.57 20.67
C PRO A 3 1.62 -5.41 19.49
N SER A 4 2.16 -5.18 18.31
CA SER A 4 1.42 -5.06 17.06
C SER A 4 2.20 -5.77 15.97
N SER A 5 1.50 -6.38 15.03
CA SER A 5 2.09 -7.08 13.90
C SER A 5 1.75 -6.42 12.58
N LEU A 6 2.54 -6.74 11.57
CA LEU A 6 2.24 -6.49 10.16
C LEU A 6 1.88 -7.83 9.55
N ALA A 7 0.61 -8.02 9.21
CA ALA A 7 0.11 -9.21 8.53
C ALA A 7 0.21 -9.03 7.02
N PHE A 8 0.43 -10.13 6.30
CA PHE A 8 0.62 -10.14 4.86
C PHE A 8 -0.27 -11.19 4.21
N ARG A 9 -0.78 -10.84 3.04
CA ARG A 9 -1.45 -11.75 2.13
C ARG A 9 -1.11 -11.39 0.70
N HIS A 10 -1.29 -12.35 -0.19
CA HIS A 10 -1.22 -12.11 -1.63
C HIS A 10 -2.39 -12.74 -2.34
N ARG A 11 -2.69 -12.21 -3.52
CA ARG A 11 -3.71 -12.75 -4.41
C ARG A 11 -3.03 -13.68 -5.41
N GLY A 12 -3.63 -14.85 -5.63
CA GLY A 12 -3.25 -15.77 -6.69
C GLY A 12 -3.39 -15.08 -8.04
N MET A 13 -2.37 -15.27 -8.89
CA MET A 13 -2.36 -14.74 -10.24
C MET A 13 -2.73 -15.84 -11.22
N ALA A 14 -3.54 -15.53 -12.23
CA ALA A 14 -3.85 -16.46 -13.31
C ALA A 14 -2.66 -16.64 -14.28
N ASP A 15 -1.83 -15.60 -14.42
CA ASP A 15 -0.60 -15.59 -15.22
C ASP A 15 0.58 -16.15 -14.42
N MET A 16 0.45 -17.39 -13.96
CA MET A 16 1.62 -18.14 -13.50
C MET A 16 2.26 -18.76 -14.73
N ASP A 17 3.48 -18.31 -15.07
CA ASP A 17 4.36 -18.91 -16.08
C ASP A 17 4.85 -20.29 -15.58
N MET A 18 3.90 -21.19 -15.41
CA MET A 18 4.07 -22.53 -14.92
C MET A 18 3.51 -23.47 -15.98
N SER A 19 4.35 -24.33 -16.53
CA SER A 19 3.89 -25.44 -17.35
C SER A 19 3.25 -26.50 -16.45
N TYR A 20 1.95 -26.73 -16.59
CA TYR A 20 1.23 -27.85 -15.99
C TYR A 20 0.44 -28.61 -17.06
N GLU A 21 0.15 -29.88 -16.81
CA GLU A 21 -0.69 -30.68 -17.69
C GLU A 21 -2.14 -30.20 -17.65
N GLN A 22 -2.84 -30.26 -18.78
CA GLN A 22 -4.25 -29.91 -18.87
C GLN A 22 -5.08 -30.67 -17.80
N ASP A 23 -6.04 -29.98 -17.19
CA ASP A 23 -6.92 -30.47 -16.11
C ASP A 23 -6.20 -30.87 -14.81
N ARG A 24 -4.91 -30.55 -14.64
CA ARG A 24 -4.13 -30.88 -13.43
C ARG A 24 -3.92 -29.65 -12.55
N HIS A 25 -4.97 -29.29 -11.81
CA HIS A 25 -4.98 -28.11 -10.93
C HIS A 25 -4.58 -28.41 -9.46
N GLU A 26 -4.25 -29.66 -9.13
CA GLU A 26 -3.90 -30.11 -7.77
C GLU A 26 -2.72 -29.32 -7.16
N PHE A 27 -1.83 -28.77 -8.00
CA PHE A 27 -0.71 -27.96 -7.53
C PHE A 27 -1.16 -26.67 -6.81
N MET A 28 -2.35 -26.16 -7.11
CA MET A 28 -2.93 -25.01 -6.40
C MET A 28 -3.10 -25.32 -4.91
N GLN A 29 -3.52 -26.54 -4.59
CA GLN A 29 -3.66 -27.00 -3.21
C GLN A 29 -2.30 -27.37 -2.63
N GLN A 30 -1.52 -28.18 -3.35
CA GLN A 30 -0.27 -28.75 -2.82
C GLN A 30 0.86 -27.73 -2.65
N VAL A 31 0.98 -26.76 -3.56
CA VAL A 31 2.07 -25.77 -3.58
C VAL A 31 1.62 -24.46 -2.96
N TYR A 32 0.41 -24.01 -3.29
CA TYR A 32 -0.10 -22.70 -2.86
C TYR A 32 -1.09 -22.78 -1.69
N GLY A 33 -1.45 -23.97 -1.22
CA GLY A 33 -2.28 -24.15 -0.03
C GLY A 33 -3.72 -23.65 -0.19
N TYR A 34 -4.24 -23.60 -1.41
CA TYR A 34 -5.67 -23.34 -1.65
C TYR A 34 -6.53 -24.50 -1.17
N HIS A 35 -7.81 -24.23 -0.91
CA HIS A 35 -8.77 -25.22 -0.43
C HIS A 35 -9.12 -26.28 -1.48
N ASP A 36 -9.51 -27.48 -1.02
CA ASP A 36 -9.77 -28.64 -1.87
C ASP A 36 -10.97 -28.43 -2.81
N ASP A 37 -11.92 -27.59 -2.40
CA ASP A 37 -13.14 -27.20 -3.11
C ASP A 37 -12.98 -25.95 -3.98
N LEU A 38 -11.74 -25.48 -4.20
CA LEU A 38 -11.46 -24.34 -5.07
C LEU A 38 -12.00 -24.58 -6.48
N ASP A 39 -13.05 -23.84 -6.84
CA ASP A 39 -13.64 -23.89 -8.18
C ASP A 39 -12.92 -22.92 -9.10
N SER A 40 -12.16 -23.44 -10.08
CA SER A 40 -11.44 -22.59 -11.04
C SER A 40 -12.39 -21.80 -11.97
N TYR A 41 -13.65 -22.20 -12.08
CA TYR A 41 -14.62 -21.62 -13.02
C TYR A 41 -15.55 -20.58 -12.38
N ASN A 42 -15.63 -20.52 -11.04
CA ASN A 42 -16.47 -19.59 -10.30
C ASN A 42 -15.64 -18.66 -9.41
N ASP A 43 -16.22 -17.52 -9.02
CA ASP A 43 -15.57 -16.61 -8.08
C ASP A 43 -15.42 -17.27 -6.71
N ASP A 44 -14.18 -17.41 -6.26
CA ASP A 44 -13.79 -18.02 -4.99
C ASP A 44 -12.71 -17.19 -4.29
N LEU A 45 -12.33 -17.60 -3.07
CA LEU A 45 -11.26 -17.00 -2.29
C LEU A 45 -9.91 -17.35 -2.91
N ILE A 46 -9.35 -16.41 -3.66
CA ILE A 46 -8.06 -16.59 -4.34
C ILE A 46 -6.90 -15.89 -3.62
N THR A 47 -7.09 -15.49 -2.36
CA THR A 47 -6.01 -14.95 -1.51
C THR A 47 -5.43 -15.99 -0.58
N GLN A 48 -4.11 -16.02 -0.47
CA GLN A 48 -3.39 -16.80 0.53
C GLN A 48 -2.84 -15.89 1.62
N GLU A 49 -3.11 -16.26 2.87
CA GLU A 49 -2.57 -15.58 4.06
C GLU A 49 -1.12 -16.05 4.28
N LEU A 50 -0.18 -15.10 4.29
CA LEU A 50 1.26 -15.37 4.44
C LEU A 50 1.72 -15.29 5.90
N GLY A 51 0.82 -14.93 6.81
CA GLY A 51 1.09 -14.77 8.23
C GLY A 51 1.47 -13.34 8.61
N SER A 52 2.09 -13.18 9.78
CA SER A 52 2.37 -11.86 10.33
C SER A 52 3.69 -11.77 11.06
N VAL A 53 4.24 -10.55 11.11
CA VAL A 53 5.52 -10.24 11.75
C VAL A 53 5.32 -9.17 12.82
N ILE A 54 5.73 -9.47 14.05
CA ILE A 54 5.70 -8.48 15.14
C ILE A 54 6.54 -7.27 14.75
N SER A 55 5.94 -6.09 14.87
CA SER A 55 6.57 -4.80 14.63
C SER A 55 7.04 -4.22 15.96
N GLN A 56 8.29 -4.51 16.31
CA GLN A 56 8.96 -3.98 17.51
C GLN A 56 9.96 -2.89 17.15
N GLU A 57 10.33 -2.09 18.14
CA GLU A 57 11.36 -1.06 17.98
C GLU A 57 12.68 -1.66 17.49
N GLY A 58 13.40 -0.90 16.65
CA GLY A 58 14.68 -1.32 16.07
C GLY A 58 14.57 -2.38 14.97
N ARG A 59 13.37 -2.85 14.61
CA ARG A 59 13.17 -3.83 13.54
C ARG A 59 12.95 -3.15 12.19
N ILE A 60 13.67 -3.61 11.18
CA ILE A 60 13.43 -3.29 9.77
C ILE A 60 12.68 -4.47 9.15
N ILE A 61 11.61 -4.19 8.42
CA ILE A 61 10.84 -5.18 7.66
C ILE A 61 10.85 -4.74 6.20
N THR A 62 11.34 -5.60 5.31
CA THR A 62 11.39 -5.36 3.87
C THR A 62 10.53 -6.38 3.17
N PHE A 63 9.64 -5.94 2.29
CA PHE A 63 8.75 -6.79 1.51
C PHE A 63 8.40 -6.11 0.19
N PRO A 64 8.04 -6.85 -0.87
CA PRO A 64 7.66 -6.26 -2.13
C PRO A 64 6.27 -5.63 -2.04
N ASN A 65 6.03 -4.56 -2.80
CA ASN A 65 4.74 -3.87 -2.85
C ASN A 65 3.60 -4.71 -3.48
N THR A 66 3.92 -5.89 -4.02
CA THR A 66 2.94 -6.86 -4.53
C THR A 66 2.14 -7.52 -3.40
N LEU A 67 2.66 -7.52 -2.16
CA LEU A 67 1.94 -8.05 -1.01
C LEU A 67 0.97 -7.01 -0.45
N GLN A 68 -0.28 -7.43 -0.23
CA GLN A 68 -1.18 -6.65 0.60
C GLN A 68 -0.79 -6.86 2.07
N HIS A 69 -0.77 -5.77 2.84
CA HIS A 69 -0.41 -5.81 4.25
C HIS A 69 -1.43 -5.08 5.13
N GLN A 70 -1.54 -5.52 6.38
CA GLN A 70 -2.39 -4.92 7.39
C GLN A 70 -1.60 -4.72 8.69
N VAL A 71 -1.63 -3.50 9.23
CA VAL A 71 -1.11 -3.23 10.58
C VAL A 71 -2.18 -3.64 11.59
N SER A 72 -1.85 -4.57 12.48
CA SER A 72 -2.76 -5.03 13.52
C SER A 72 -3.05 -3.88 14.52
N PRO A 73 -4.28 -3.79 15.05
CA PRO A 73 -4.64 -2.80 16.06
C PRO A 73 -3.68 -2.81 17.26
N PHE A 74 -3.46 -1.64 17.85
CA PHE A 74 -2.62 -1.53 19.04
C PHE A 74 -3.10 -0.40 19.94
N SER A 75 -2.77 -0.51 21.22
CA SER A 75 -3.13 0.49 22.21
C SER A 75 -1.94 0.79 23.14
N LEU A 76 -2.10 1.81 23.97
CA LEU A 76 -1.18 2.03 25.07
C LEU A 76 -1.35 0.91 26.10
N ALA A 77 -0.23 0.44 26.66
CA ALA A 77 -0.29 -0.55 27.74
C ALA A 77 -0.92 0.04 29.00
N ASP A 78 -0.75 1.36 29.18
CA ASP A 78 -1.39 2.18 30.19
C ASP A 78 -2.03 3.39 29.50
N PRO A 79 -3.35 3.41 29.33
CA PRO A 79 -4.06 4.51 28.66
C PRO A 79 -3.93 5.87 29.36
N SER A 80 -3.53 5.91 30.63
CA SER A 80 -3.38 7.16 31.39
C SER A 80 -2.08 7.92 31.04
N LYS A 81 -1.13 7.25 30.39
CA LYS A 81 0.18 7.81 30.05
C LYS A 81 0.23 8.23 28.59
N PRO A 82 0.94 9.30 28.23
CA PRO A 82 1.17 9.62 26.83
C PRO A 82 2.00 8.54 26.14
N GLY A 83 1.73 8.26 24.87
CA GLY A 83 2.56 7.37 24.06
C GLY A 83 2.21 7.44 22.58
N HIS A 84 3.17 7.08 21.73
CA HIS A 84 3.01 7.09 20.29
C HIS A 84 3.86 6.00 19.63
N ARG A 85 3.45 5.57 18.44
CA ARG A 85 4.22 4.69 17.56
C ARG A 85 4.72 5.48 16.36
N LYS A 86 6.03 5.46 16.10
CA LYS A 86 6.62 6.03 14.88
C LYS A 86 7.03 4.91 13.94
N ILE A 87 6.77 5.11 12.66
CA ILE A 87 7.14 4.20 11.58
C ILE A 87 7.79 5.05 10.49
N LEU A 88 8.94 4.60 9.99
CA LEU A 88 9.56 5.14 8.80
C LEU A 88 9.36 4.12 7.68
N ALA A 89 8.66 4.51 6.62
CA ALA A 89 8.46 3.70 5.43
C ALA A 89 9.29 4.28 4.28
N LEU A 90 10.01 3.41 3.57
CA LEU A 90 10.78 3.75 2.38
C LEU A 90 10.22 2.92 1.22
N PHE A 91 10.01 3.56 0.08
CA PHE A 91 9.58 2.89 -1.15
C PHE A 91 10.74 2.91 -2.14
N LEU A 92 11.15 1.73 -2.58
CA LEU A 92 12.18 1.58 -3.61
C LEU A 92 11.49 1.57 -4.97
N VAL A 93 12.04 2.34 -5.91
CA VAL A 93 11.58 2.42 -7.29
C VAL A 93 12.70 1.92 -8.18
N ASP A 94 12.34 1.20 -9.23
CA ASP A 94 13.28 0.75 -10.26
C ASP A 94 14.01 1.96 -10.87
N PRO A 95 15.36 2.02 -10.82
CA PRO A 95 16.13 3.13 -11.36
C PRO A 95 15.98 3.30 -12.88
N HIS A 96 15.54 2.27 -13.62
CA HIS A 96 15.28 2.37 -15.05
C HIS A 96 13.90 3.00 -15.36
N THR A 97 13.03 3.10 -14.36
CA THR A 97 11.72 3.75 -14.49
C THR A 97 11.82 5.23 -14.11
N ARG A 98 11.65 6.12 -15.09
CA ARG A 98 11.69 7.57 -14.85
C ARG A 98 10.39 8.06 -14.23
N ILE A 99 10.43 8.41 -12.95
CA ILE A 99 9.31 9.07 -12.24
C ILE A 99 9.61 10.55 -11.98
N ILE A 100 8.56 11.33 -11.71
CA ILE A 100 8.71 12.71 -11.28
C ILE A 100 9.39 12.73 -9.91
N SER A 101 10.56 13.38 -9.83
CA SER A 101 11.25 13.58 -8.56
C SER A 101 10.44 14.49 -7.65
N SER A 102 10.41 14.16 -6.36
CA SER A 102 9.85 15.04 -5.33
C SER A 102 10.57 16.40 -5.25
N ALA A 103 11.80 16.50 -5.76
CA ALA A 103 12.51 17.77 -5.93
C ALA A 103 11.80 18.74 -6.90
N ASN A 104 10.95 18.23 -7.79
CA ASN A 104 10.18 19.02 -8.76
C ASN A 104 8.74 19.27 -8.30
N VAL A 105 8.35 18.82 -7.10
CA VAL A 105 7.02 19.06 -6.55
C VAL A 105 7.02 20.44 -5.89
N PRO A 106 6.14 21.37 -6.32
CA PRO A 106 6.08 22.70 -5.72
C PRO A 106 5.61 22.62 -4.25
N PRO A 107 5.88 23.66 -3.44
CA PRO A 107 5.40 23.70 -2.06
C PRO A 107 3.87 23.49 -1.98
N GLN A 108 3.45 22.43 -1.29
CA GLN A 108 2.04 22.09 -1.12
C GLN A 108 1.37 22.86 0.03
N ARG A 109 2.17 23.27 1.03
CA ARG A 109 1.72 24.09 2.16
C ARG A 109 2.06 25.55 1.94
N GLU A 110 1.15 26.44 2.30
CA GLU A 110 1.33 27.88 2.12
C GLU A 110 2.54 28.41 2.91
N ASP A 111 2.72 27.96 4.15
CA ASP A 111 3.82 28.38 5.04
C ASP A 111 5.20 27.86 4.60
N TRP A 112 5.26 26.97 3.60
CA TRP A 112 6.50 26.47 3.01
C TRP A 112 6.94 27.26 1.78
N ARG A 113 6.15 28.25 1.35
CA ARG A 113 6.51 29.09 0.22
C ARG A 113 7.75 29.93 0.57
N PRO A 114 8.82 29.90 -0.25
CA PRO A 114 9.95 30.76 -0.02
C PRO A 114 9.51 32.23 -0.15
N SER A 115 9.90 33.06 0.82
CA SER A 115 9.76 34.51 0.69
C SER A 115 10.42 34.96 -0.62
N THR A 116 9.78 35.88 -1.34
CA THR A 116 10.20 36.39 -2.66
C THR A 116 11.65 36.89 -2.76
N GLN A 117 12.34 37.05 -1.63
CA GLN A 117 13.67 37.65 -1.52
C GLN A 117 14.86 36.70 -1.78
N ASN A 118 14.65 35.37 -1.85
CA ASN A 118 15.74 34.39 -1.97
C ASN A 118 15.68 33.60 -3.31
N ARG A 119 15.45 34.29 -4.42
CA ARG A 119 15.23 33.65 -5.73
C ARG A 119 16.52 33.57 -6.55
N GLY A 120 17.17 32.40 -6.53
CA GLY A 120 18.12 32.00 -7.58
C GLY A 120 17.40 31.73 -8.90
N SER A 121 18.04 32.08 -10.02
CA SER A 121 17.46 32.12 -11.37
C SER A 121 16.85 30.80 -11.89
N GLY A 122 17.17 29.65 -11.29
CA GLY A 122 16.63 28.34 -11.67
C GLY A 122 15.24 28.00 -11.07
N ALA A 123 14.83 28.63 -9.97
CA ALA A 123 13.56 28.34 -9.29
C ALA A 123 12.35 29.04 -9.95
N GLN A 124 12.61 29.95 -10.89
CA GLN A 124 11.59 30.81 -11.47
C GLN A 124 10.71 30.08 -12.50
N GLN A 125 11.19 28.98 -13.10
CA GLN A 125 10.45 28.30 -14.17
C GLN A 125 9.47 27.24 -13.65
N VAL A 126 9.71 26.64 -12.48
CA VAL A 126 8.80 25.62 -11.88
C VAL A 126 7.62 26.28 -11.15
N LEU A 127 7.81 27.48 -10.61
CA LEU A 127 6.80 28.21 -9.84
C LEU A 127 5.88 29.10 -10.69
N GLN A 128 6.13 29.23 -12.00
CA GLN A 128 5.29 30.00 -12.93
C GLN A 128 4.25 29.14 -13.67
N GLY A 129 4.15 27.85 -13.35
CA GLY A 129 2.97 27.08 -13.74
C GLY A 129 1.76 27.59 -12.93
N GLU A 130 0.74 28.09 -13.63
CA GLU A 130 -0.49 28.71 -13.10
C GLU A 130 -1.39 27.79 -12.23
N GLY A 131 -0.86 26.98 -11.31
CA GLY A 131 -1.70 25.97 -10.64
C GLY A 131 -1.23 25.34 -9.33
N ALA A 132 -0.22 25.87 -8.63
CA ALA A 132 0.09 25.37 -7.28
C ALA A 132 -0.75 26.10 -6.22
N ASN A 133 -2.03 25.73 -6.09
CA ASN A 133 -2.89 26.13 -4.97
C ASN A 133 -2.35 25.47 -3.69
N SER A 134 -1.35 26.10 -3.07
CA SER A 134 -0.90 25.69 -1.74
C SER A 134 -2.06 25.83 -0.76
N ILE A 135 -2.22 24.86 0.13
CA ILE A 135 -3.28 24.84 1.12
C ILE A 135 -2.75 25.24 2.50
N THR A 136 -3.65 25.77 3.32
CA THR A 136 -3.40 26.04 4.74
C THR A 136 -3.25 24.74 5.53
N MET A 137 -2.71 24.81 6.75
CA MET A 137 -2.60 23.64 7.62
C MET A 137 -3.95 23.11 8.08
N GLU A 138 -4.92 24.00 8.23
CA GLU A 138 -6.31 23.70 8.57
C GLU A 138 -6.97 22.92 7.43
N GLU A 139 -6.85 23.40 6.18
CA GLU A 139 -7.33 22.69 4.99
C GLU A 139 -6.64 21.34 4.82
N ALA A 140 -5.31 21.26 4.99
CA ALA A 140 -4.57 20.01 4.90
C ALA A 140 -5.06 18.96 5.92
N LYS A 141 -5.40 19.39 7.14
CA LYS A 141 -5.98 18.51 8.17
C LYS A 141 -7.40 18.08 7.79
N ALA A 142 -8.22 19.00 7.26
CA ALA A 142 -9.57 18.68 6.82
C ALA A 142 -9.56 17.64 5.68
N TYR A 143 -8.75 17.87 4.65
CA TYR A 143 -8.54 16.92 3.55
C TYR A 143 -8.01 15.58 4.04
N ARG A 144 -7.11 15.56 5.03
CA ARG A 144 -6.65 14.30 5.62
C ARG A 144 -7.81 13.49 6.22
N VAL A 145 -8.75 14.14 6.91
CA VAL A 145 -9.91 13.46 7.51
C VAL A 145 -10.82 12.90 6.41
N GLU A 146 -11.12 13.70 5.39
CA GLU A 146 -11.92 13.29 4.23
C GLU A 146 -11.27 12.10 3.50
N LEU A 147 -9.97 12.20 3.19
CA LEU A 147 -9.21 11.15 2.52
C LEU A 147 -9.15 9.86 3.34
N MET A 148 -9.10 9.94 4.67
CA MET A 148 -9.17 8.75 5.53
C MET A 148 -10.55 8.09 5.49
N ALA A 149 -11.63 8.89 5.44
CA ALA A 149 -12.99 8.38 5.30
C ALA A 149 -13.21 7.72 3.92
N GLU A 150 -12.77 8.38 2.84
CA GLU A 150 -12.86 7.85 1.48
C GLU A 150 -12.05 6.56 1.34
N ARG A 151 -10.79 6.55 1.81
CA ARG A 151 -9.94 5.35 1.77
C ARG A 151 -10.52 4.21 2.58
N GLY A 152 -11.19 4.47 3.71
CA GLY A 152 -11.88 3.44 4.49
C GLY A 152 -12.96 2.72 3.67
N LEU A 153 -13.85 3.50 3.04
CA LEU A 153 -14.94 2.96 2.22
C LEU A 153 -14.43 2.25 0.95
N GLN A 154 -13.41 2.81 0.31
CA GLN A 154 -12.79 2.18 -0.86
C GLN A 154 -12.02 0.92 -0.47
N SER A 155 -11.41 0.87 0.72
CA SER A 155 -10.69 -0.30 1.22
C SER A 155 -11.61 -1.50 1.38
N GLU A 156 -12.88 -1.33 1.79
CA GLU A 156 -13.80 -2.46 1.92
C GLU A 156 -14.13 -3.09 0.57
N LYS A 157 -14.56 -2.26 -0.40
CA LYS A 157 -14.88 -2.73 -1.76
C LYS A 157 -13.65 -3.31 -2.46
N SER A 158 -12.51 -2.64 -2.34
CA SER A 158 -11.24 -3.10 -2.91
C SER A 158 -10.76 -4.38 -2.23
N ASN A 159 -11.02 -4.58 -0.94
CA ASN A 159 -10.64 -5.82 -0.25
C ASN A 159 -11.46 -7.01 -0.74
N VAL A 160 -12.78 -6.85 -0.89
CA VAL A 160 -13.63 -7.91 -1.45
C VAL A 160 -13.17 -8.26 -2.86
N ALA A 161 -12.98 -7.26 -3.72
CA ALA A 161 -12.50 -7.48 -5.09
C ALA A 161 -11.07 -8.07 -5.16
N TYR A 162 -10.24 -7.83 -4.15
CA TYR A 162 -8.90 -8.42 -4.05
C TYR A 162 -8.94 -9.86 -3.55
N GLN A 163 -9.84 -10.17 -2.62
CA GLN A 163 -10.03 -11.50 -2.04
C GLN A 163 -10.71 -12.47 -3.00
N MET A 164 -11.73 -12.00 -3.71
CA MET A 164 -12.58 -12.81 -4.57
C MET A 164 -12.15 -12.74 -6.02
N GLY A 165 -12.17 -13.88 -6.71
CA GLY A 165 -12.01 -13.98 -8.15
C GLY A 165 -11.88 -15.43 -8.58
N HIS A 166 -11.54 -15.66 -9.84
CA HIS A 166 -11.36 -17.00 -10.39
C HIS A 166 -10.04 -17.06 -11.16
N PHE A 167 -9.50 -18.27 -11.33
CA PHE A 167 -8.28 -18.47 -12.09
C PHE A 167 -8.60 -18.66 -13.58
N HIS A 168 -7.97 -17.88 -14.44
CA HIS A 168 -8.02 -18.06 -15.90
C HIS A 168 -6.88 -19.00 -16.29
N LEU A 169 -7.02 -20.27 -15.93
CA LEU A 169 -6.08 -21.31 -16.33
C LEU A 169 -6.38 -21.66 -17.80
N CYS A 170 -5.62 -21.05 -18.72
CA CYS A 170 -5.77 -21.32 -20.16
C CYS A 170 -5.54 -22.81 -20.44
N GLU A 171 -6.52 -23.45 -21.07
CA GLU A 171 -6.38 -24.75 -21.70
C GLU A 171 -5.39 -24.62 -22.87
N HIS A 172 -4.17 -25.15 -22.71
CA HIS A 172 -3.14 -25.17 -23.75
C HIS A 172 -3.05 -26.52 -24.46
#